data_AF-A0A0J6GEW5-F1
#
_entry.id   AF-A0A0J6GEW5-F1
#
_cell.length_a   1.000
_cell.length_b   1.000
_cell.length_c   1.000
_cell.angle_alpha   90.00
_cell.angle_beta   90.00
_cell.angle_gamma   90.00
#
_symmetry.space_group_name_H-M   'P 1'
#
loop_
_entity.id
_entity.type
_entity.pdbx_description
1 polymer ?
#
loop_
_entity_poly.entity_id
_entity_poly.type
_entity_poly.pdbx_seq_one_letter_code
_entity_poly.pdbx_strand_id
1 'polypeptide(L)' 'MPAFFISDVKQVRELNQQAVVNKHINAGWVLLSAVTAPSSEPHGVVTRYILGWLSEDMPLQHFQY' A
#
# COMPACT_ATOMS: atom_id res chain seq x y z
N MET A 1 1.26 22.90 -4.19
CA MET A 1 0.49 22.10 -5.18
C MET A 1 0.53 20.65 -4.74
N PRO A 2 -0.56 19.88 -4.89
CA PRO A 2 -0.55 18.46 -4.55
C PRO A 2 0.44 17.70 -5.45
N ALA A 3 1.09 16.68 -4.90
CA ALA A 3 2.06 15.85 -5.64
C ALA A 3 1.37 14.93 -6.66
N PHE A 4 0.09 14.62 -6.47
CA PHE A 4 -0.80 13.87 -7.37
C PHE A 4 -2.25 14.03 -6.92
N PHE A 5 -3.20 13.69 -7.79
CA PHE A 5 -4.62 13.54 -7.47
C PHE A 5 -4.98 12.06 -7.37
N ILE A 6 -6.03 11.73 -6.61
CA ILE A 6 -6.50 10.34 -6.50
C ILE A 6 -6.92 9.76 -7.87
N SER A 7 -7.34 10.60 -8.81
CA SER A 7 -7.65 10.24 -10.19
C SER A 7 -6.44 9.72 -10.97
N ASP A 8 -5.23 10.03 -10.52
CA ASP A 8 -3.99 9.61 -11.18
C ASP A 8 -3.60 8.18 -10.79
N VAL A 9 -4.25 7.60 -9.77
CA VAL A 9 -4.01 6.23 -9.31
C VAL A 9 -4.54 5.22 -10.32
N LYS A 10 -3.62 4.47 -10.91
CA LYS A 10 -3.92 3.42 -11.90
C LYS A 10 -4.24 2.08 -11.26
N GLN A 11 -3.61 1.76 -10.13
CA GLN A 11 -3.84 0.52 -9.39
C GLN A 11 -3.82 0.77 -7.89
N VAL A 12 -4.60 -0.03 -7.17
CA VAL A 12 -4.69 -0.01 -5.71
C VAL A 12 -4.36 -1.39 -5.15
N ARG A 13 -3.65 -1.42 -4.02
CA ARG A 13 -3.38 -2.65 -3.25
C ARG A 13 -3.68 -2.44 -1.78
N GLU A 14 -4.28 -3.45 -1.16
CA GLU A 14 -4.46 -3.52 0.29
C GLU A 14 -3.46 -4.54 0.86
N LEU A 15 -2.70 -4.13 1.88
CA LEU A 15 -1.69 -4.96 2.55
C LEU A 15 -1.86 -4.85 4.07
N ASN A 16 -1.55 -5.91 4.80
CA ASN A 16 -1.65 -5.96 6.26
C ASN A 16 -0.30 -6.24 6.96
N GLN A 17 0.79 -6.31 6.20
CA GLN A 17 2.14 -6.56 6.73
C GLN A 17 3.07 -5.39 6.37
N GLN A 18 3.61 -4.71 7.38
CA GLN A 18 4.47 -3.53 7.18
C GLN A 18 5.75 -3.84 6.37
N ALA A 19 6.35 -5.02 6.57
CA ALA A 19 7.53 -5.43 5.83
C ALA A 19 7.25 -5.53 4.31
N VAL A 20 6.05 -5.98 3.95
CA VAL A 20 5.60 -6.07 2.55
C VAL A 20 5.30 -4.70 1.96
N VAL A 21 4.70 -3.82 2.75
CA VAL A 21 4.44 -2.42 2.37
C VAL A 21 5.73 -1.70 2.01
N ASN A 22 6.77 -1.83 2.85
CA ASN A 22 8.05 -1.20 2.60
C ASN A 22 8.71 -1.68 1.28
N LYS A 23 8.55 -2.96 0.92
CA LYS A 23 9.01 -3.47 -0.38
C LYS A 23 8.31 -2.79 -1.55
N HIS A 24 7.00 -2.55 -1.44
CA HIS A 24 6.22 -1.88 -2.49
C HIS A 24 6.58 -0.41 -2.61
N ILE A 25 6.77 0.28 -1.48
CA ILE A 25 7.22 1.68 -1.46
C ILE A 25 8.58 1.81 -2.15
N ASN A 26 9.53 0.91 -1.84
CA ASN A 26 10.83 0.87 -2.52
C ASN A 26 10.72 0.56 -4.02
N ALA A 27 9.66 -0.12 -4.45
CA ALA A 27 9.37 -0.39 -5.86
C ALA A 27 8.61 0.76 -6.55
N GLY A 28 8.33 1.87 -5.87
CA GLY A 28 7.69 3.06 -6.43
C GLY A 28 6.19 3.21 -6.12
N TRP A 29 5.61 2.33 -5.30
CA TRP A 29 4.23 2.52 -4.84
C TRP A 29 4.14 3.66 -3.82
N VAL A 30 2.99 4.33 -3.79
CA VAL A 30 2.71 5.43 -2.86
C VAL A 30 1.72 4.98 -1.80
N LEU A 31 1.96 5.32 -0.53
CA LEU A 31 1.02 5.08 0.55
C LEU A 31 -0.13 6.08 0.49
N LEU A 32 -1.36 5.59 0.31
CA LEU A 32 -2.58 6.40 0.26
C LEU A 32 -3.25 6.50 1.63
N SER A 33 -3.27 5.40 2.40
CA SER A 33 -3.89 5.36 3.73
C SER A 33 -3.27 4.25 4.58
N ALA A 34 -3.18 4.50 5.89
CA ALA A 34 -2.84 3.50 6.89
C ALA A 34 -3.89 3.56 8.00
N VAL A 35 -4.62 2.46 8.18
CA VAL A 35 -5.66 2.33 9.20
C VAL A 35 -5.19 1.35 10.25
N THR A 36 -5.20 1.81 11.48
CA THR A 36 -4.79 1.05 12.65
C THR A 36 -6.04 0.82 13.50
N ALA A 37 -6.57 -0.39 13.49
CA ALA A 37 -7.78 -0.74 14.23
C ALA A 37 -7.45 -1.69 15.39
N PRO A 38 -8.03 -1.50 16.59
CA PRO A 38 -8.01 -2.51 17.63
C PRO A 38 -8.69 -3.77 17.05
N SER A 39 -7.94 -4.88 17.00
CA SER A 39 -8.50 -6.17 16.61
C SER A 39 -8.85 -6.97 17.85
N SER A 40 -9.99 -7.66 17.82
CA SER A 40 -10.37 -8.64 18.83
C SER A 40 -9.56 -9.93 18.73
N GLU A 41 -8.71 -10.08 17.71
CA GLU A 41 -7.84 -11.23 17.54
C GLU A 41 -6.61 -11.19 18.49
N PRO A 42 -6.14 -12.35 18.95
CA PRO A 42 -5.05 -12.46 19.93
C PRO A 42 -3.70 -11.89 19.47
N HIS A 43 -3.55 -11.54 18.19
CA HIS A 43 -2.30 -11.03 17.60
C HIS A 43 -2.21 -9.49 17.53
N GLY A 44 -3.12 -8.77 18.18
CA GLY A 44 -3.01 -7.32 18.37
C GLY A 44 -3.47 -6.50 17.16
N VAL A 45 -3.15 -5.21 17.23
CA VAL A 45 -3.64 -4.15 16.35
C VAL A 45 -3.51 -4.51 14.87
N VAL A 46 -4.64 -4.58 14.15
CA VAL A 46 -4.62 -4.81 12.70
C VAL A 46 -4.25 -3.49 12.04
N THR A 47 -3.15 -3.51 11.30
CA THR A 47 -2.73 -2.37 10.49
C THR A 47 -2.98 -2.70 9.02
N ARG A 48 -3.90 -1.95 8.41
CA ARG A 48 -4.24 -2.06 7.00
C ARG A 48 -3.63 -0.88 6.25
N TYR A 49 -2.90 -1.17 5.19
CA TYR A 49 -2.23 -0.20 4.34
C TYR A 49 -2.85 -0.24 2.94
N ILE A 50 -3.22 0.92 2.43
CA ILE A 50 -3.71 1.10 1.07
C ILE A 50 -2.61 1.79 0.27
N LEU A 51 -2.10 1.11 -0.76
CA LEU A 51 -1.09 1.61 -1.67
C LEU A 51 -1.69 1.94 -3.04
N GLY A 52 -1.15 2.97 -3.68
CA GLY A 52 -1.51 3.41 -5.03
C GLY A 52 -0.30 3.37 -5.95
N TRP A 53 -0.54 2.96 -7.19
CA TRP A 53 0.43 3.05 -8.28
C TRP A 53 0.07 4.20 -9.21
N LEU A 54 1.04 5.08 -9.48
CA LEU A 54 0.85 6.29 -10.27
C LEU A 54 1.52 6.23 -11.65
N SER A 55 2.44 5.29 -11.88
CA SER A 55 3.12 5.19 -13.18
C SER A 55 2.20 4.55 -14.23
N GLU A 56 2.43 4.92 -15.49
CA GLU A 56 1.81 4.26 -16.65
C GLU A 56 2.42 2.86 -16.90
N ASP A 57 3.65 2.63 -16.44
CA ASP A 57 4.29 1.32 -16.52
C ASP A 57 3.61 0.30 -15.62
N MET A 58 3.67 -0.99 -15.97
CA MET A 58 3.17 -2.03 -15.07
C MET A 58 4.03 -2.08 -13.79
N PRO A 59 3.41 -2.08 -12.60
CA PRO A 59 4.15 -2.28 -11.36
C PRO A 59 4.80 -3.67 -11.38
N LEU A 60 6.01 -3.76 -10.82
CA LEU A 60 6.75 -5.02 -10.73
C LEU A 60 5.87 -6.11 -10.11
N GLN A 61 5.53 -7.13 -10.91
CA GLN A 61 4.64 -8.21 -10.50
C GLN A 61 5.29 -9.18 -9.50
N HIS A 62 6.62 -9.16 -9.38
CA HIS A 62 7.36 -10.13 -8.60
C HIS A 62 7.64 -9.67 -7.18
N PHE A 63 6.68 -9.92 -6.29
CA PHE A 63 6.99 -10.30 -4.93
C PHE A 63 6.20 -11.58 -4.64
N GLN A 64 6.82 -12.74 -4.90
CA GLN A 64 6.32 -14.00 -4.35
C GLN A 64 6.42 -13.88 -2.83
N TYR A 65 5.28 -14.02 -2.15
CA TYR A 65 5.16 -14.01 -0.69
C TYR A 65 5.31 -15.41 -0.13
#